data_AF-A0A356KWM3-F1
#
_entry.id   AF-A0A356KWM3-F1
#
_cell.length_a   1.000
_cell.length_b   1.000
_cell.length_c   1.000
_cell.angle_alpha   90.00
_cell.angle_beta   90.00
_cell.angle_gamma   90.00
#
_symmetry.space_group_name_H-M   'P 1'
#
loop_
_entity.id
_entity.type
_entity.pdbx_description
1 polymer ?
#
loop_
_entity_poly.entity_id
_entity_poly.type
_entity_poly.pdbx_seq_one_letter_code
_entity_poly.pdbx_strand_id
1 'polypeptide(L)'
;MGKGKKKQLTGMAAALAKAGVMNEKNARKAQREARREERQLGEDGVARKRAEELAEIERKKAEAAAAQREESAKELESKVAELIQAHVVEGWQGRRRWFYLDGEQVLPIEVSDEVARLLKEGQAAIVRAEEDGKTLIVRDPDVLGRIAITAKERLLFWNKLGAS
;
A
#
# COMPACT_ATOMS: atom_id res chain seq x y z
N MET A 1 32.66 -33.19 49.61
CA MET A 1 32.76 -32.65 48.23
C MET A 1 31.44 -31.94 47.88
N GLY A 2 31.41 -30.62 47.91
CA GLY A 2 30.21 -29.85 47.59
C GLY A 2 29.91 -29.90 46.08
N LYS A 3 28.86 -30.63 45.67
CA LYS A 3 28.37 -30.61 44.29
C LYS A 3 27.85 -29.19 43.99
N GLY A 4 28.63 -28.41 43.25
CA GLY A 4 28.24 -27.07 42.81
C GLY A 4 26.94 -27.16 42.00
N LYS A 5 25.83 -26.64 42.54
CA LYS A 5 24.56 -26.53 41.82
C LYS A 5 24.80 -25.74 40.53
N LYS A 6 24.69 -26.39 39.36
CA LYS A 6 24.73 -25.71 38.06
C LYS A 6 23.58 -24.67 38.06
N LYS A 7 23.93 -23.39 37.99
CA LYS A 7 22.93 -22.30 37.91
C LYS A 7 22.03 -22.55 36.71
N GLN A 8 20.72 -22.58 36.94
CA GLN A 8 19.71 -22.80 35.91
C GLN A 8 19.69 -21.62 34.94
N LEU A 9 19.53 -21.93 33.65
CA LEU A 9 19.22 -20.96 32.61
C LEU A 9 17.84 -20.37 32.89
N THR A 10 17.68 -19.06 32.73
CA THR A 10 16.41 -18.35 32.95
C THR A 10 16.21 -17.26 31.90
N GLY A 11 14.97 -16.84 31.68
CA GLY A 11 14.61 -15.80 30.72
C GLY A 11 14.75 -16.24 29.26
N MET A 12 15.01 -15.27 28.37
CA MET A 12 15.06 -15.50 26.91
C MET A 12 16.10 -16.54 26.49
N ALA A 13 17.24 -16.62 27.17
CA ALA A 13 18.27 -17.63 26.90
C ALA A 13 17.81 -19.07 27.19
N ALA A 14 16.94 -19.28 28.18
CA ALA A 14 16.32 -20.58 28.45
C ALA A 14 15.27 -20.93 27.40
N ALA A 15 14.47 -19.95 26.97
CA ALA A 15 13.46 -20.14 25.93
C ALA A 15 14.09 -20.54 24.58
N LEU A 16 15.16 -19.86 24.17
CA LEU A 16 15.88 -20.15 22.92
C LEU A 16 16.60 -21.50 22.95
N ALA A 17 17.16 -21.89 24.10
CA ALA A 17 17.78 -23.21 24.27
C ALA A 17 16.74 -24.34 24.23
N LYS A 18 15.57 -24.14 24.85
CA LYS A 18 14.46 -25.10 24.85
C LYS A 18 13.82 -25.24 23.46
N ALA A 19 13.78 -24.15 22.68
CA ALA A 19 13.30 -24.15 21.31
C ALA A 19 14.30 -24.76 20.30
N GLY A 20 15.48 -25.20 20.75
CA GLY A 20 16.51 -25.78 19.87
C GLY A 20 17.24 -24.77 18.99
N VAL A 21 16.95 -23.47 19.15
CA VAL A 21 17.57 -22.38 18.38
C VAL A 21 19.03 -22.17 18.77
N MET A 22 19.40 -22.52 20.00
CA MET A 22 20.77 -22.37 20.49
C MET A 22 21.20 -23.49 21.46
N ASN A 23 22.46 -23.92 21.38
CA ASN A 23 22.99 -24.92 22.30
C ASN A 23 23.15 -24.38 23.74
N GLU A 24 23.14 -25.28 24.74
CA GLU A 24 23.16 -24.91 26.16
C GLU A 24 24.42 -24.10 26.57
N LYS A 25 25.55 -24.36 25.90
CA LYS A 25 26.82 -23.65 26.13
C LYS A 25 26.72 -22.19 25.72
N ASN A 26 26.16 -21.92 24.55
CA ASN A 26 25.96 -20.58 24.01
C ASN A 26 24.86 -19.83 24.79
N ALA A 27 23.79 -20.52 25.21
CA ALA A 27 22.77 -19.96 26.10
C ALA A 27 23.33 -19.47 27.43
N ARG A 28 24.25 -20.23 28.03
CA ARG A 28 24.92 -19.83 29.27
C ARG A 28 25.88 -18.67 29.05
N LYS A 29 26.56 -18.61 27.89
CA LYS A 29 27.43 -17.49 27.54
C LYS A 29 26.63 -16.20 27.36
N ALA A 30 25.55 -16.24 26.58
CA ALA A 30 24.65 -15.11 26.38
C ALA A 30 24.05 -14.60 27.69
N GLN A 31 23.61 -15.49 28.58
CA GLN A 31 23.07 -15.09 29.89
C GLN A 31 24.14 -14.43 30.79
N ARG A 32 25.41 -14.84 30.70
CA ARG A 32 26.50 -14.22 31.45
C ARG A 32 26.88 -12.87 30.90
N GLU A 33 26.90 -12.72 29.57
CA GLU A 33 27.18 -11.45 28.90
C GLU A 33 26.09 -10.43 29.20
N ALA A 34 24.81 -10.80 29.09
CA ALA A 34 23.69 -9.93 29.45
C ALA A 34 23.77 -9.43 30.90
N ARG A 35 24.09 -10.31 31.86
CA ARG A 35 24.28 -9.92 33.28
C ARG A 35 25.51 -9.05 33.51
N ARG A 36 26.55 -9.20 32.71
CA ARG A 36 27.76 -8.37 32.79
C ARG A 36 27.46 -6.97 32.25
N GLU A 37 26.72 -6.91 31.15
CA GLU A 37 26.30 -5.66 30.52
C GLU A 37 25.33 -4.88 31.41
N GLU A 38 24.32 -5.53 32.02
CA GLU A 38 23.42 -4.89 33.00
C GLU A 38 24.19 -4.30 34.19
N ARG A 39 25.24 -4.97 34.66
CA ARG A 39 26.09 -4.47 35.75
C ARG A 39 27.00 -3.32 35.31
N GLN A 40 27.41 -3.27 34.05
CA GLN A 40 28.28 -2.21 33.52
C GLN A 40 27.49 -0.94 33.19
N LEU A 41 26.26 -1.09 32.71
CA LEU A 41 25.37 0.03 32.35
C LEU A 41 24.62 0.60 33.55
N GLY A 42 24.43 -0.19 34.62
CA GLY A 42 23.55 0.17 35.73
C GLY A 42 22.07 0.17 35.34
N GLU A 43 21.16 0.34 36.32
CA GLU A 43 19.72 0.34 36.07
C GLU A 43 19.29 1.43 35.07
N ASP A 44 19.89 2.62 35.17
CA ASP A 44 19.60 3.76 34.28
C ASP A 44 20.08 3.51 32.83
N GLY A 45 21.24 2.88 32.64
CA GLY A 45 21.75 2.58 31.30
C GLY A 45 20.98 1.45 30.61
N VAL A 46 20.51 0.46 31.38
CA VAL A 46 19.62 -0.61 30.88
C VAL A 46 18.24 -0.06 30.54
N ALA A 47 17.70 0.85 31.36
CA ALA A 47 16.43 1.51 31.08
C ALA A 47 16.49 2.37 29.81
N ARG A 48 17.59 3.13 29.61
CA ARG A 48 17.81 3.93 28.39
C ARG A 48 17.93 3.06 27.14
N LYS A 49 18.73 1.99 27.16
CA LYS A 49 18.82 1.06 26.02
C LYS A 49 17.47 0.44 25.67
N ARG A 50 16.69 0.02 26.67
CA ARG A 50 15.35 -0.52 26.42
C ARG A 50 14.40 0.53 25.84
N ALA A 51 14.49 1.78 26.29
CA ALA A 51 13.70 2.88 25.73
C ALA A 51 14.10 3.17 24.26
N GLU A 52 15.39 3.17 23.95
CA GLU A 52 15.90 3.33 22.58
C GLU A 52 15.48 2.17 21.66
N GLU A 53 15.60 0.92 22.12
CA GLU A 53 15.14 -0.26 21.37
C GLU A 53 13.63 -0.22 21.11
N LEU A 54 12.84 0.18 22.11
CA LEU A 54 11.38 0.33 21.95
C LEU A 54 11.04 1.43 20.94
N ALA A 55 11.71 2.58 21.02
CA ALA A 55 11.53 3.68 20.07
C ALA A 55 11.93 3.29 18.64
N GLU A 56 13.00 2.51 18.48
CA GLU A 56 13.43 2.00 17.18
C GLU A 56 12.45 0.97 16.61
N ILE A 57 11.89 0.09 17.46
CA ILE A 57 10.84 -0.86 17.07
C ILE A 57 9.58 -0.12 16.64
N GLU A 58 9.14 0.91 17.37
CA GLU A 58 7.98 1.72 17.01
C GLU A 58 8.21 2.46 15.69
N ARG A 59 9.39 3.05 15.51
CA ARG A 59 9.76 3.71 14.25
C ARG A 59 9.73 2.73 13.07
N LYS A 60 10.35 1.55 13.23
CA LYS A 60 10.34 0.51 12.19
C LYS A 60 8.93 0.00 11.88
N LYS A 61 8.06 -0.12 12.88
CA LYS A 61 6.65 -0.48 12.67
C LYS A 61 5.89 0.60 11.91
N ALA A 62 6.12 1.88 12.23
CA ALA A 62 5.50 3.00 11.53
C ALA A 62 5.97 3.08 10.07
N GLU A 63 7.28 2.92 9.83
CA GLU A 63 7.86 2.88 8.48
C GLU A 63 7.32 1.68 7.67
N ALA A 64 7.24 0.48 8.27
CA ALA A 64 6.66 -0.69 7.63
C ALA A 64 5.16 -0.52 7.31
N ALA A 65 4.40 0.07 8.22
CA ALA A 65 2.98 0.35 7.99
C ALA A 65 2.76 1.40 6.88
N ALA A 66 3.65 2.40 6.77
CA ALA A 66 3.63 3.37 5.69
C ALA A 66 3.96 2.71 4.35
N ALA A 67 5.02 1.89 4.29
CA ALA A 67 5.40 1.15 3.09
C ALA A 67 4.29 0.21 2.61
N GLN A 68 3.64 -0.51 3.53
CA GLN A 68 2.55 -1.43 3.19
C GLN A 68 1.31 -0.70 2.63
N ARG A 69 1.03 0.51 3.13
CA ARG A 69 -0.04 1.37 2.58
C ARG A 69 0.31 1.89 1.18
N GLU A 70 1.58 2.21 0.95
CA GLU A 70 2.03 2.68 -0.35
C GLU A 70 2.03 1.55 -1.40
N GLU A 71 2.47 0.35 -1.03
CA GLU A 71 2.42 -0.83 -1.90
C GLU A 71 0.97 -1.19 -2.27
N SER A 72 0.07 -1.23 -1.28
CA SER A 72 -1.34 -1.51 -1.55
C SER A 72 -2.02 -0.44 -2.40
N ALA A 73 -1.64 0.83 -2.26
CA ALA A 73 -2.11 1.90 -3.14
C ALA A 73 -1.63 1.68 -4.59
N LYS A 74 -0.34 1.37 -4.78
CA LYS A 74 0.23 1.09 -6.11
C LYS A 74 -0.43 -0.12 -6.77
N GLU A 75 -0.69 -1.20 -6.02
CA GLU A 75 -1.40 -2.36 -6.55
C GLU A 75 -2.83 -2.03 -7.00
N LEU A 76 -3.52 -1.15 -6.27
CA LEU A 76 -4.86 -0.70 -6.64
C LEU A 76 -4.83 0.18 -7.89
N GLU A 77 -3.85 1.08 -8.00
CA GLU A 77 -3.65 1.92 -9.18
C GLU A 77 -3.37 1.08 -10.43
N SER A 78 -2.46 0.11 -10.35
CA SER A 78 -2.16 -0.80 -11.45
C SER A 78 -3.39 -1.59 -11.89
N LYS A 79 -4.18 -2.12 -10.94
CA LYS A 79 -5.45 -2.81 -11.25
C LYS A 79 -6.44 -1.89 -11.96
N VAL A 80 -6.54 -0.63 -11.55
CA VAL A 80 -7.39 0.35 -12.23
C VAL A 80 -6.89 0.63 -13.65
N ALA A 81 -5.58 0.76 -13.85
CA ALA A 81 -4.99 0.96 -15.17
C ALA A 81 -5.29 -0.20 -16.11
N GLU A 82 -5.13 -1.44 -15.64
CA GLU A 82 -5.48 -2.65 -16.39
C GLU A 82 -6.97 -2.68 -16.74
N LEU A 83 -7.85 -2.35 -15.79
CA LEU A 83 -9.29 -2.29 -16.03
C LEU A 83 -9.66 -1.24 -17.08
N ILE A 84 -9.04 -0.06 -17.03
CA ILE A 84 -9.21 0.99 -18.03
C ILE A 84 -8.81 0.45 -19.39
N GLN A 85 -7.59 -0.08 -19.53
CA GLN A 85 -7.06 -0.58 -20.81
C GLN A 85 -7.93 -1.68 -21.41
N ALA A 86 -8.43 -2.61 -20.59
CA ALA A 86 -9.26 -3.72 -21.05
C ALA A 86 -10.65 -3.30 -21.57
N HIS A 87 -11.15 -2.13 -21.15
CA HIS A 87 -12.50 -1.65 -21.48
C HIS A 87 -12.50 -0.32 -22.25
N VAL A 88 -11.35 0.05 -22.83
CA VAL A 88 -11.28 1.18 -23.75
C VAL A 88 -12.11 0.86 -24.99
N VAL A 89 -12.93 1.82 -25.41
CA VAL A 89 -13.63 1.74 -26.69
C VAL A 89 -12.62 1.93 -27.81
N GLU A 90 -12.34 0.92 -28.62
CA GLU A 90 -11.49 1.09 -29.80
C GLU A 90 -12.15 2.00 -30.84
N GLY A 91 -11.35 2.80 -31.55
CA GLY A 91 -11.87 3.68 -32.61
C GLY A 91 -12.85 4.76 -32.10
N TRP A 92 -12.76 5.14 -30.83
CA TRP A 92 -13.66 6.12 -30.22
C TRP A 92 -13.57 7.52 -30.83
N GLN A 93 -12.46 7.84 -31.50
CA GLN A 93 -12.20 9.11 -32.15
C GLN A 93 -13.17 9.33 -33.33
N GLY A 94 -13.65 10.55 -33.47
CA GLY A 94 -14.54 10.90 -34.57
C GLY A 94 -14.47 12.38 -34.90
N ARG A 95 -15.52 12.94 -35.48
CA ARG A 95 -15.56 14.36 -35.88
C ARG A 95 -16.40 15.22 -34.94
N ARG A 96 -17.10 14.60 -33.99
CA ARG A 96 -18.02 15.32 -33.11
C ARG A 96 -17.25 15.83 -31.90
N ARG A 97 -17.29 17.14 -31.71
CA ARG A 97 -16.66 17.77 -30.55
C ARG A 97 -17.53 17.59 -29.31
N TRP A 98 -16.96 16.95 -28.30
CA TRP A 98 -17.49 16.85 -26.96
C TRP A 98 -16.64 17.72 -26.02
N PHE A 99 -17.26 18.28 -24.98
CA PHE A 99 -16.57 19.11 -23.99
C PHE A 99 -16.71 18.48 -22.62
N TYR A 100 -15.62 18.49 -21.86
CA TYR A 100 -15.57 17.98 -20.49
C TYR A 100 -14.76 18.92 -19.60
N LEU A 101 -14.90 18.74 -18.28
CA LEU A 101 -14.16 19.50 -17.29
C LEU A 101 -12.96 18.70 -16.81
N ASP A 102 -11.82 19.36 -16.75
CA ASP A 102 -10.60 18.87 -16.14
C ASP A 102 -10.11 19.91 -15.13
N GLY A 103 -10.44 19.68 -13.85
CA GLY A 103 -10.39 20.73 -12.84
C GLY A 103 -11.32 21.89 -13.19
N GLU A 104 -10.74 23.06 -13.46
CA GLU A 104 -11.47 24.28 -13.84
C GLU A 104 -11.49 24.53 -15.36
N GLN A 105 -10.79 23.72 -16.13
CA GLN A 105 -10.65 23.92 -17.57
C GLN A 105 -11.70 23.13 -18.34
N VAL A 106 -12.36 23.78 -19.30
CA VAL A 106 -13.22 23.10 -20.27
C VAL A 106 -12.36 22.66 -21.45
N LEU A 107 -12.18 21.35 -21.60
CA LEU A 107 -11.38 20.77 -22.66
C LEU A 107 -12.25 20.10 -23.72
N PRO A 108 -11.90 20.26 -25.02
CA PRO A 108 -12.57 19.56 -26.11
C PRO A 108 -11.97 18.16 -26.33
N ILE A 109 -12.78 17.25 -26.84
CA ILE A 109 -12.36 15.94 -27.37
C ILE A 109 -13.22 15.58 -28.57
N GLU A 110 -12.60 15.01 -29.61
CA GLU A 110 -13.32 14.60 -30.82
C GLU A 110 -13.69 13.12 -30.73
N VAL A 111 -14.99 12.84 -30.73
CA VAL A 111 -15.55 11.50 -30.53
C VAL A 111 -16.42 11.10 -31.73
N SER A 112 -16.63 9.81 -31.89
CA SER A 112 -17.62 9.27 -32.83
C SER A 112 -19.05 9.58 -32.34
N ASP A 113 -20.03 9.53 -33.25
CA ASP A 113 -21.43 9.74 -32.89
C ASP A 113 -21.96 8.68 -31.92
N GLU A 114 -21.50 7.44 -32.08
CA GLU A 114 -21.82 6.34 -31.15
C GLU A 114 -21.30 6.66 -29.75
N VAL A 115 -20.03 7.07 -29.63
CA VAL A 115 -19.45 7.42 -28.32
C VAL A 115 -20.13 8.64 -27.70
N ALA A 116 -20.45 9.67 -28.50
CA ALA A 116 -21.19 10.83 -28.00
C ALA A 116 -22.56 10.43 -27.43
N ARG A 117 -23.23 9.47 -28.06
CA ARG A 117 -24.49 8.91 -27.55
C ARG A 117 -24.27 8.15 -26.24
N LEU A 118 -23.28 7.27 -26.17
CA LEU A 118 -22.95 6.52 -24.95
C LEU A 118 -22.57 7.43 -23.77
N LEU A 119 -21.80 8.49 -24.04
CA LEU A 119 -21.45 9.52 -23.04
C LEU A 119 -22.68 10.26 -22.54
N LYS A 120 -23.61 10.59 -23.45
CA LYS A 120 -24.89 11.24 -23.10
C LYS A 120 -25.79 10.31 -22.29
N GLU A 121 -25.83 9.03 -22.63
CA GLU A 121 -26.59 7.98 -21.93
C GLU A 121 -25.89 7.48 -20.66
N GLY A 122 -24.72 8.01 -20.29
CA GLY A 122 -24.02 7.57 -19.09
C GLY A 122 -23.44 6.15 -19.15
N GLN A 123 -23.41 5.53 -20.33
CA GLN A 123 -22.85 4.19 -20.56
C GLN A 123 -21.35 4.21 -20.84
N ALA A 124 -20.80 5.39 -21.10
CA ALA A 124 -19.37 5.62 -21.24
C ALA A 124 -18.90 6.79 -20.36
N ALA A 125 -17.61 6.82 -20.09
CA ALA A 125 -16.95 7.92 -19.41
C ALA A 125 -15.64 8.30 -20.09
N ILE A 126 -15.22 9.53 -19.83
CA ILE A 126 -13.91 10.06 -20.21
C ILE A 126 -12.98 9.87 -19.01
N VAL A 127 -11.88 9.16 -19.22
CA VAL A 127 -10.88 8.86 -18.17
C VAL A 127 -9.48 9.28 -18.61
N ARG A 128 -8.64 9.61 -17.63
CA ARG A 128 -7.21 9.88 -17.82
C ARG A 128 -6.40 8.59 -17.68
N ALA A 129 -5.55 8.30 -18.66
CA ALA A 129 -4.53 7.25 -18.58
C ALA A 129 -3.34 7.66 -17.71
N GLU A 130 -2.69 6.70 -17.05
CA GLU A 130 -1.70 6.90 -15.98
C GLU A 130 -0.61 7.92 -16.27
N GLU A 131 0.14 7.76 -17.35
CA GLU A 131 1.44 8.46 -17.45
C GLU A 131 1.48 9.53 -18.54
N ASP A 132 0.72 9.38 -19.62
CA ASP A 132 0.83 10.30 -20.77
C ASP A 132 -0.17 11.46 -20.73
N GLY A 133 -1.03 11.53 -19.70
CA GLY A 133 -2.17 12.46 -19.67
C GLY A 133 -3.18 12.23 -20.81
N LYS A 134 -3.06 11.11 -21.53
CA LYS A 134 -3.94 10.75 -22.63
C LYS A 134 -5.36 10.51 -22.11
N THR A 135 -6.31 11.12 -22.80
CA THR A 135 -7.72 10.92 -22.55
C THR A 135 -8.22 9.68 -23.30
N LEU A 136 -8.88 8.78 -22.59
CA LEU A 136 -9.47 7.56 -23.13
C LEU A 136 -10.98 7.53 -22.85
N ILE A 137 -11.70 6.74 -23.64
CA ILE A 137 -13.13 6.48 -23.44
C ILE A 137 -13.28 5.04 -22.96
N VAL A 138 -13.88 4.87 -21.78
CA VAL A 138 -14.18 3.56 -21.21
C VAL A 138 -15.67 3.32 -21.23
N ARG A 139 -16.06 2.12 -21.67
CA ARG A 139 -17.46 1.67 -21.75
C ARG A 139 -17.61 0.40 -20.93
N ASP A 140 -18.05 0.55 -19.69
CA ASP A 140 -18.58 -0.52 -18.83
C ASP A 140 -19.05 0.11 -17.50
N PRO A 141 -20.37 0.11 -17.17
CA PRO A 141 -20.87 0.73 -15.94
C PRO A 141 -20.24 0.20 -14.65
N ASP A 142 -19.91 -1.09 -14.57
CA ASP A 142 -19.29 -1.70 -13.39
C ASP A 142 -17.85 -1.23 -13.22
N VAL A 143 -17.11 -1.16 -14.33
CA VAL A 143 -15.74 -0.62 -14.35
C VAL A 143 -15.76 0.87 -14.00
N LEU A 144 -16.68 1.64 -14.56
CA LEU A 144 -16.84 3.06 -14.26
C LEU A 144 -17.19 3.29 -12.78
N GLY A 145 -18.04 2.43 -12.21
CA GLY A 145 -18.34 2.43 -10.78
C GLY A 145 -17.09 2.21 -9.92
N ARG A 146 -16.25 1.23 -10.29
CA ARG A 146 -14.99 0.95 -9.59
C ARG A 146 -14.00 2.11 -9.72
N ILE A 147 -13.81 2.66 -10.92
CA ILE A 147 -12.93 3.82 -11.15
C ILE A 147 -13.41 5.01 -10.31
N ALA A 148 -14.72 5.29 -10.28
CA ALA A 148 -15.27 6.41 -9.52
C ALA A 148 -15.03 6.31 -8.00
N ILE A 149 -14.84 5.09 -7.46
CA ILE A 149 -14.57 4.85 -6.04
C ILE A 149 -13.07 4.83 -5.76
N THR A 150 -12.30 4.12 -6.59
CA THR A 150 -10.89 3.83 -6.33
C THR A 150 -9.95 4.89 -6.86
N ALA A 151 -10.27 5.51 -8.00
CA ALA A 151 -9.40 6.45 -8.72
C ALA A 151 -10.24 7.60 -9.32
N LYS A 152 -10.93 8.33 -8.43
CA LYS A 152 -11.88 9.38 -8.82
C LYS A 152 -11.22 10.48 -9.65
N GLU A 153 -9.97 10.81 -9.35
CA GLU A 153 -9.14 11.80 -10.04
C GLU A 153 -8.86 11.43 -11.51
N ARG A 154 -8.95 10.15 -11.87
CA ARG A 154 -8.83 9.72 -13.26
C ARG A 154 -10.13 9.87 -14.03
N LEU A 155 -11.27 9.99 -13.36
CA LEU A 155 -12.57 10.13 -13.99
C LEU A 155 -12.86 11.60 -14.31
N LEU A 156 -12.67 12.00 -15.57
CA LEU A 156 -12.83 13.37 -16.02
C LEU A 156 -14.29 13.73 -16.30
N PHE A 157 -15.06 12.79 -16.86
CA PHE A 157 -16.48 12.99 -17.12
C PHE A 157 -17.25 11.68 -17.12
N TRP A 158 -18.38 11.65 -16.43
CA TRP A 158 -19.36 10.56 -16.51
C TRP A 158 -20.77 11.06 -16.21
N ASN A 159 -21.70 10.88 -17.16
CA ASN A 159 -23.10 11.24 -16.95
C ASN A 159 -23.88 10.16 -16.18
N LYS A 160 -23.73 10.11 -14.86
CA LYS A 160 -24.46 9.14 -14.01
C LYS A 160 -25.99 9.23 -14.10
N LEU A 161 -26.54 10.40 -14.47
CA LEU A 161 -27.99 10.59 -14.58
C LEU A 161 -28.59 9.96 -15.85
N GLY A 162 -27.75 9.68 -16.86
CA GLY A 162 -28.18 9.00 -18.08
C GLY A 162 -28.22 7.48 -17.95
N ALA A 163 -27.47 6.92 -17.00
CA ALA A 163 -27.34 5.48 -16.78
C ALA A 163 -28.58 4.94 -16.05
N SER A 164 -29.69 4.85 -16.78
CA SER A 164 -30.96 4.25 -16.35
C SER A 164 -31.12 2.85 -16.92
#